data_AF-A0A3D2LAD5-F1
#
_entry.id   AF-A0A3D2LAD5-F1
#
_cell.length_a   1.000
_cell.length_b   1.000
_cell.length_c   1.000
_cell.angle_alpha   90.00
_cell.angle_beta   90.00
_cell.angle_gamma   90.00
#
_symmetry.space_group_name_H-M   'P 1'
#
loop_
_entity.id
_entity.type
_entity.pdbx_description
1 polymer ?
#
loop_
_entity_poly.entity_id
_entity_poly.type
_entity_poly.pdbx_seq_one_letter_code
_entity_poly.pdbx_strand_id
1 'polypeptide(L)'
;MSEQSKKQASSTATGAIALSDGTIFLGKGAGAEGVHVGELCFNTAITGYQEILTDPSYSSQIVLFTFPHVGNVGANADDHEESSIPGANGACGTIFREPITAASNWRSGEEFGDWLTRRNIVALSGVDTRAITRIVREQGMQKAAICHKQDGNIDLDALIEAAR
;
A
#
# COMPACT_ATOMS: atom_id res chain seq x y z
N MET A 1 8.86 26.10 -10.35
CA MET A 1 7.73 25.29 -9.88
C MET A 1 6.82 25.03 -11.07
N SER A 2 6.95 23.86 -11.69
CA SER A 2 6.31 23.53 -12.97
C SER A 2 4.81 23.24 -12.81
N GLU A 3 4.03 23.64 -13.82
CA GLU A 3 2.56 23.57 -13.88
C GLU A 3 1.96 22.15 -13.73
N GLN A 4 2.79 21.10 -13.76
CA GLN A 4 2.35 19.71 -13.58
C GLN A 4 1.93 19.40 -12.13
N SER A 5 2.49 20.08 -11.12
CA SER A 5 2.06 19.89 -9.72
C SER A 5 0.67 20.43 -9.40
N LYS A 6 0.07 21.27 -10.26
CA LYS A 6 -1.25 21.89 -10.02
C LYS A 6 -2.42 21.16 -10.69
N LYS A 7 -2.19 20.18 -11.56
CA LYS A 7 -3.27 19.54 -12.35
C LYS A 7 -3.96 18.36 -11.66
N GLN A 8 -3.57 18.01 -10.44
CA GLN A 8 -4.17 16.93 -9.64
C GLN A 8 -5.04 17.44 -8.48
N ALA A 9 -5.30 18.75 -8.42
CA ALA A 9 -6.11 19.40 -7.39
C ALA A 9 -7.63 19.38 -7.67
N SER A 10 -8.15 18.27 -8.18
CA SER A 10 -9.59 17.96 -8.11
C SER A 10 -9.86 16.51 -7.70
N SER A 11 -8.91 15.89 -6.99
CA SER A 11 -8.93 14.45 -6.80
C SER A 11 -9.89 14.03 -5.69
N THR A 12 -10.86 13.18 -6.01
CA THR A 12 -11.57 12.29 -5.08
C THR A 12 -10.65 11.23 -4.47
N ALA A 13 -9.35 11.56 -4.31
CA ALA A 13 -8.33 10.66 -3.82
C ALA A 13 -8.42 10.59 -2.31
N THR A 14 -8.57 9.38 -1.79
CA THR A 14 -8.56 9.11 -0.35
C THR A 14 -7.21 8.57 0.10
N GLY A 15 -6.28 8.33 -0.83
CA GLY A 15 -4.94 7.88 -0.47
C GLY A 15 -3.85 8.45 -1.38
N ALA A 16 -2.63 8.43 -0.85
CA ALA A 16 -1.45 8.93 -1.54
C ALA A 16 -0.20 8.17 -1.10
N ILE A 17 0.81 8.14 -1.96
CA ILE A 17 2.18 7.80 -1.59
C ILE A 17 3.14 8.86 -2.10
N ALA A 18 4.04 9.32 -1.24
CA ALA A 18 5.16 10.16 -1.59
C ALA A 18 6.46 9.35 -1.50
N LEU A 19 7.34 9.54 -2.48
CA LEU A 19 8.69 8.97 -2.51
C LEU A 19 9.72 10.00 -2.05
N SER A 20 10.90 9.55 -1.62
CA SER A 20 11.98 10.42 -1.14
C SER A 20 12.47 11.45 -2.17
N ASP A 21 12.27 11.18 -3.47
CA ASP A 21 12.61 12.11 -4.57
C ASP A 21 11.56 13.24 -4.76
N GLY A 22 10.48 13.22 -3.99
CA GLY A 22 9.36 14.16 -4.07
C GLY A 22 8.27 13.76 -5.06
N THR A 23 8.39 12.62 -5.73
CA THR A 23 7.34 12.06 -6.58
C THR A 23 6.13 11.64 -5.74
N ILE A 24 4.93 12.03 -6.16
CA ILE A 24 3.67 11.68 -5.49
C ILE A 24 2.77 10.89 -6.45
N PHE A 25 2.13 9.86 -5.92
CA PHE A 25 1.03 9.15 -6.57
C PHE A 25 -0.23 9.26 -5.73
N LEU A 26 -1.31 9.73 -6.35
CA LEU A 26 -2.64 9.82 -5.73
C LEU A 26 -3.52 8.66 -6.20
N GLY A 27 -4.30 8.11 -5.28
CA GLY A 27 -5.17 6.97 -5.53
C GLY A 27 -6.31 6.89 -4.52
N LYS A 28 -6.82 5.68 -4.33
CA LYS A 28 -7.85 5.38 -3.35
C LYS A 28 -7.22 4.59 -2.22
N GLY A 29 -7.25 5.16 -1.03
CA GLY A 29 -6.84 4.49 0.18
C GLY A 29 -7.86 3.44 0.62
N ALA A 30 -7.38 2.40 1.29
CA ALA A 30 -8.17 1.35 1.94
C ALA A 30 -7.41 0.83 3.16
N GLY A 31 -8.07 0.01 3.98
CA GLY A 31 -7.48 -0.48 5.22
C GLY A 31 -7.46 0.60 6.30
N ALA A 32 -6.42 0.59 7.12
CA ALA A 32 -6.29 1.54 8.22
C ALA A 32 -6.17 2.99 7.72
N GLU A 33 -6.69 3.94 8.49
CA GLU A 33 -6.45 5.36 8.25
C GLU A 33 -5.15 5.83 8.92
N GLY A 34 -4.50 6.82 8.33
CA GLY A 34 -3.31 7.43 8.87
C GLY A 34 -2.18 7.55 7.85
N VAL A 35 -0.96 7.68 8.38
CA VAL A 35 0.27 7.78 7.60
C VAL A 35 1.26 6.76 8.14
N HIS A 36 1.81 5.94 7.24
CA HIS A 36 2.94 5.08 7.55
C HIS A 36 4.14 5.46 6.70
N VAL A 37 5.31 5.40 7.32
CA VAL A 37 6.60 5.62 6.67
C VAL A 37 7.32 4.28 6.64
N GLY A 38 7.90 3.94 5.50
CA GLY A 38 8.61 2.69 5.31
C GLY A 38 9.49 2.71 4.09
N GLU A 39 10.27 1.66 3.90
CA GLU A 39 10.99 1.44 2.66
C GLU A 39 10.03 0.82 1.62
N LEU A 40 10.03 1.39 0.42
CA LEU A 40 9.21 0.90 -0.69
C LEU A 40 9.94 -0.24 -1.40
N CYS A 41 9.36 -1.44 -1.31
CA CYS A 41 9.76 -2.60 -2.06
C CYS A 41 8.67 -3.01 -3.05
N PHE A 42 9.02 -3.80 -4.07
CA PHE A 42 8.03 -4.40 -4.96
C PHE A 42 8.16 -5.92 -4.97
N ASN A 43 7.02 -6.59 -5.10
CA ASN A 43 6.93 -8.04 -5.19
C ASN A 43 6.18 -8.44 -6.47
N THR A 44 6.73 -9.42 -7.18
CA THR A 44 6.19 -9.92 -8.46
C THR A 44 5.28 -11.14 -8.30
N ALA A 45 5.00 -11.56 -7.07
CA ALA A 45 4.03 -12.62 -6.79
C ALA A 45 2.65 -12.22 -7.31
N ILE A 46 1.98 -13.18 -7.94
CA ILE A 46 0.65 -13.03 -8.53
C ILE A 46 -0.43 -13.51 -7.53
N THR A 47 -0.04 -14.29 -6.53
CA THR A 47 -0.87 -14.85 -5.46
C THR A 47 -0.10 -14.83 -4.15
N GLY A 48 -0.77 -15.14 -3.03
CA GLY A 48 -0.11 -15.22 -1.72
C GLY A 48 0.13 -13.85 -1.07
N TYR A 49 -0.72 -12.86 -1.37
CA TYR A 49 -0.55 -11.51 -0.85
C TYR A 49 -0.69 -11.46 0.68
N GLN A 50 -1.47 -12.36 1.28
CA GLN A 50 -1.68 -12.36 2.72
C GLN A 50 -0.40 -12.82 3.44
N GLU A 51 0.16 -13.94 2.99
CA GLU A 51 1.41 -14.53 3.44
C GLU A 51 2.54 -13.50 3.35
N ILE A 52 2.65 -12.80 2.20
CA ILE A 52 3.64 -11.74 1.98
C ILE A 52 3.47 -10.57 2.95
N LEU A 53 2.23 -10.11 3.18
CA LEU A 53 1.98 -8.99 4.08
C LEU A 53 2.21 -9.36 5.55
N THR A 54 2.15 -10.65 5.88
CA THR A 54 2.43 -11.18 7.21
C THR A 54 3.88 -11.61 7.45
N ASP A 55 4.67 -11.74 6.38
CA ASP A 55 6.07 -12.15 6.48
C ASP A 55 6.87 -11.09 7.27
N PRO A 56 7.51 -11.47 8.40
CA PRO A 56 8.31 -10.56 9.22
C PRO A 56 9.45 -9.87 8.47
N SER A 57 9.88 -10.41 7.33
CA SER A 57 10.92 -9.82 6.48
C SER A 57 10.51 -8.47 5.89
N TYR A 58 9.20 -8.19 5.79
CA TYR A 58 8.66 -6.91 5.32
C TYR A 58 8.35 -5.93 6.46
N SER A 59 8.86 -6.18 7.67
CA SER A 59 8.62 -5.28 8.80
C SER A 59 9.01 -3.84 8.47
N SER A 60 8.08 -2.90 8.70
CA SER A 60 8.25 -1.48 8.37
C SER A 60 8.48 -1.16 6.88
N GLN A 61 8.14 -2.10 5.98
CA GLN A 61 8.17 -1.87 4.53
C GLN A 61 6.77 -1.66 3.98
N ILE A 62 6.72 -0.94 2.86
CA ILE A 62 5.53 -0.76 2.04
C ILE A 62 5.68 -1.68 0.83
N VAL A 63 4.81 -2.69 0.75
CA VAL A 63 4.87 -3.72 -0.30
C VAL A 63 4.01 -3.32 -1.49
N LEU A 64 4.65 -3.03 -2.63
CA LEU A 64 3.98 -2.85 -3.90
C LEU A 64 3.85 -4.17 -4.65
N PHE A 65 2.63 -4.58 -4.95
CA PHE A 65 2.36 -5.74 -5.80
C PHE A 65 2.33 -5.32 -7.27
N THR A 66 3.08 -6.04 -8.11
CA THR A 66 3.03 -5.80 -9.55
C THR A 66 1.77 -6.38 -10.19
N PHE A 67 1.17 -7.41 -9.58
CA PHE A 67 -0.09 -7.97 -10.05
C PHE A 67 -1.25 -7.02 -9.74
N PRO A 68 -2.14 -6.71 -10.71
CA PRO A 68 -3.12 -5.65 -10.52
C PRO A 68 -4.20 -5.92 -9.47
N HIS A 69 -4.69 -7.16 -9.41
CA HIS A 69 -5.82 -7.54 -8.57
C HIS A 69 -5.34 -8.21 -7.28
N VAL A 70 -5.31 -7.46 -6.19
CA VAL A 70 -4.94 -7.95 -4.86
C VAL A 70 -6.19 -7.91 -3.96
N GLY A 71 -6.41 -8.97 -3.16
CA GLY A 71 -7.60 -9.11 -2.31
C GLY A 71 -8.74 -9.95 -2.89
N ASN A 72 -8.58 -10.50 -4.10
CA ASN A 72 -9.63 -11.28 -4.80
C ASN A 72 -10.08 -12.56 -4.06
N VAL A 73 -9.25 -13.12 -3.17
CA VAL A 73 -9.58 -14.29 -2.35
C VAL A 73 -9.90 -13.93 -0.90
N GLY A 74 -10.01 -12.64 -0.57
CA GLY A 74 -10.22 -12.14 0.79
C GLY A 74 -9.03 -12.40 1.70
N ALA A 75 -9.28 -12.60 2.98
CA ALA A 75 -8.30 -13.09 3.94
C ALA A 75 -8.88 -14.23 4.80
N ASN A 76 -7.99 -15.00 5.43
CA ASN A 76 -8.35 -16.09 6.33
C ASN A 76 -7.31 -16.26 7.46
N ALA A 77 -7.57 -17.16 8.41
CA ALA A 77 -6.69 -17.36 9.57
C ALA A 77 -5.50 -18.28 9.33
N ASP A 78 -5.46 -19.01 8.21
CA ASP A 78 -4.44 -20.03 7.93
C ASP A 78 -3.27 -19.47 7.13
N ASP A 79 -3.51 -18.46 6.28
CA ASP A 79 -2.52 -17.90 5.35
C ASP A 79 -1.68 -16.80 6.06
N HIS A 80 -1.08 -17.17 7.19
CA HIS A 80 -0.26 -16.31 8.06
C HIS A 80 1.15 -16.90 8.19
N GLU A 81 2.17 -16.13 7.83
CA GLU A 81 3.58 -16.55 7.92
C GLU A 81 4.25 -16.08 9.23
N GLU A 82 3.57 -15.27 10.05
CA GLU A 82 4.14 -14.87 11.33
C GLU A 82 4.28 -16.07 12.29
N SER A 83 5.50 -16.29 12.79
CA SER A 83 5.78 -17.41 13.70
C SER A 83 5.47 -17.10 15.17
N SER A 84 5.21 -15.83 15.53
CA SER A 84 4.91 -15.42 16.91
C SER A 84 4.26 -14.03 17.02
N ILE A 85 3.54 -13.76 18.12
CA ILE A 85 2.90 -12.46 18.39
C ILE A 85 3.89 -11.27 18.38
N PRO A 86 5.13 -11.38 18.91
CA PRO A 86 6.15 -10.33 18.77
C PRO A 86 6.65 -10.13 17.33
N GLY A 87 6.53 -11.15 16.47
CA GLY A 87 6.86 -11.12 15.05
C GLY A 87 5.70 -10.69 14.14
N ALA A 88 4.56 -10.29 14.71
CA ALA A 88 3.36 -9.91 13.96
C ALA A 88 3.50 -8.58 13.18
N ASN A 89 4.63 -7.90 13.29
CA ASN A 89 4.93 -6.69 12.53
C ASN A 89 5.34 -7.06 11.10
N GLY A 90 4.36 -7.36 10.26
CA GLY A 90 4.52 -7.50 8.82
C GLY A 90 4.66 -6.14 8.13
N ALA A 91 4.22 -6.09 6.87
CA ALA A 91 4.24 -4.85 6.08
C ALA A 91 3.42 -3.74 6.75
N CYS A 92 3.93 -2.50 6.76
CA CYS A 92 3.20 -1.35 7.29
C CYS A 92 2.25 -0.72 6.26
N GLY A 93 2.44 -1.05 4.98
CA GLY A 93 1.56 -0.61 3.92
C GLY A 93 1.61 -1.50 2.69
N THR A 94 0.61 -1.35 1.83
CA THR A 94 0.56 -2.09 0.57
C THR A 94 0.03 -1.25 -0.58
N ILE A 95 0.51 -1.54 -1.79
CA ILE A 95 0.13 -0.80 -3.01
C ILE A 95 -0.20 -1.80 -4.10
N PHE A 96 -1.31 -1.55 -4.79
CA PHE A 96 -1.74 -2.36 -5.94
C PHE A 96 -2.52 -1.50 -6.93
N ARG A 97 -2.80 -2.05 -8.11
CA ARG A 97 -3.35 -1.26 -9.22
C ARG A 97 -4.86 -1.09 -9.12
N GLU A 98 -5.58 -2.19 -8.97
CA GLU A 98 -7.04 -2.19 -9.06
C GLU A 98 -7.69 -2.03 -7.68
N PRO A 99 -8.90 -1.48 -7.57
CA PRO A 99 -9.62 -1.44 -6.30
C PRO A 99 -9.81 -2.85 -5.72
N ILE A 100 -9.88 -2.95 -4.39
CA ILE A 100 -10.27 -4.19 -3.72
C ILE A 100 -11.69 -4.55 -4.17
N THR A 101 -11.85 -5.78 -4.67
CA THR A 101 -13.13 -6.37 -5.05
C THR A 101 -13.63 -7.30 -3.96
N ALA A 102 -14.93 -7.61 -3.96
CA ALA A 102 -15.50 -8.61 -3.06
C ALA A 102 -14.75 -9.95 -3.19
N ALA A 103 -14.47 -10.57 -2.04
CA ALA A 103 -13.77 -11.84 -1.99
C ALA A 103 -14.59 -12.97 -2.65
N SER A 104 -13.91 -13.81 -3.43
CA SER A 104 -14.53 -14.98 -4.08
C SER A 104 -13.64 -16.21 -3.93
N ASN A 105 -13.56 -16.74 -2.72
CA ASN A 105 -12.86 -17.99 -2.42
C ASN A 105 -13.57 -18.74 -1.29
N TRP A 106 -13.65 -20.06 -1.39
CA TRP A 106 -14.27 -20.91 -0.36
C TRP A 106 -13.55 -20.86 1.00
N ARG A 107 -12.27 -20.49 1.02
CA ARG A 107 -11.46 -20.28 2.24
C ARG A 107 -11.59 -18.87 2.82
N SER A 108 -12.24 -17.93 2.12
CA SER A 108 -12.34 -16.55 2.59
C SER A 108 -13.14 -16.50 3.89
N GLY A 109 -12.50 -16.02 4.96
CA GLY A 109 -13.11 -15.80 6.27
C GLY A 109 -13.47 -14.33 6.52
N GLU A 110 -12.79 -13.40 5.84
CA GLU A 110 -13.05 -11.96 5.94
C GLU A 110 -12.68 -11.24 4.62
N GLU A 111 -13.26 -10.05 4.42
CA GLU A 111 -12.92 -9.18 3.30
C GLU A 111 -11.53 -8.58 3.48
N PHE A 112 -10.80 -8.40 2.37
CA PHE A 112 -9.41 -7.97 2.43
C PHE A 112 -9.24 -6.56 3.02
N GLY A 113 -10.17 -5.64 2.73
CA GLY A 113 -10.14 -4.28 3.30
C GLY A 113 -10.32 -4.26 4.83
N ASP A 114 -11.19 -5.12 5.35
CA ASP A 114 -11.43 -5.25 6.78
C ASP A 114 -10.22 -5.87 7.48
N TRP A 115 -9.61 -6.88 6.86
CA TRP A 115 -8.36 -7.48 7.33
C TRP A 115 -7.22 -6.45 7.45
N LEU A 116 -7.02 -5.63 6.42
CA LEU A 116 -6.02 -4.56 6.42
C LEU A 116 -6.27 -3.56 7.55
N THR A 117 -7.53 -3.18 7.78
CA THR A 117 -7.92 -2.27 8.87
C THR A 117 -7.59 -2.88 10.23
N ARG A 118 -7.96 -4.15 10.44
CA ARG A 118 -7.71 -4.89 11.68
C ARG A 118 -6.22 -5.05 11.98
N ARG A 119 -5.39 -5.20 10.95
CA ARG A 119 -3.92 -5.30 11.08
C ARG A 119 -3.20 -3.96 11.10
N ASN A 120 -3.93 -2.85 11.04
CA ASN A 120 -3.36 -1.51 10.96
C ASN A 120 -2.41 -1.33 9.76
N ILE A 121 -2.79 -1.87 8.60
CA ILE A 121 -2.07 -1.74 7.33
C ILE A 121 -2.79 -0.73 6.45
N VAL A 122 -2.05 0.28 5.97
CA VAL A 122 -2.56 1.25 4.99
C VAL A 122 -2.40 0.68 3.59
N ALA A 123 -3.49 0.65 2.81
CA ALA A 123 -3.47 0.22 1.41
C ALA A 123 -3.72 1.38 0.47
N LEU A 124 -3.08 1.35 -0.71
CA LEU A 124 -3.29 2.31 -1.79
C LEU A 124 -3.56 1.58 -3.11
N SER A 125 -4.70 1.92 -3.71
CA SER A 125 -5.15 1.40 -5.01
C SER A 125 -5.33 2.50 -6.04
N GLY A 126 -5.46 2.15 -7.32
CA GLY A 126 -5.71 3.10 -8.41
C GLY A 126 -4.47 3.85 -8.91
N VAL A 127 -3.28 3.51 -8.41
CA VAL A 127 -2.00 4.11 -8.83
C VAL A 127 -1.36 3.31 -9.97
N ASP A 128 -0.46 3.93 -10.73
CA ASP A 128 0.32 3.22 -11.75
C ASP A 128 1.47 2.45 -11.09
N THR A 129 1.18 1.22 -10.65
CA THR A 129 2.18 0.36 -10.00
C THR A 129 3.37 0.08 -10.90
N ARG A 130 3.19 0.04 -12.22
CA ARG A 130 4.28 -0.20 -13.18
C ARG A 130 5.25 0.98 -13.24
N ALA A 131 4.73 2.21 -13.20
CA ALA A 131 5.56 3.40 -13.12
C ALA A 131 6.38 3.42 -11.82
N ILE A 132 5.75 3.10 -10.68
CA ILE A 132 6.42 3.04 -9.38
C ILE A 132 7.49 1.93 -9.36
N THR A 133 7.17 0.72 -9.85
CA THR A 133 8.14 -0.37 -9.97
C THR A 133 9.35 0.04 -10.82
N ARG A 134 9.15 0.79 -11.91
CA ARG A 134 10.26 1.28 -12.73
C ARG A 134 11.16 2.24 -11.95
N ILE A 135 10.58 3.16 -11.17
CA ILE A 135 11.36 4.08 -10.31
C ILE A 135 12.23 3.27 -9.33
N VAL A 136 11.64 2.31 -8.62
CA VAL A 136 12.38 1.48 -7.65
C VAL A 136 13.47 0.64 -8.35
N ARG A 137 13.22 0.16 -9.56
CA ARG A 137 14.23 -0.60 -10.34
C ARG A 137 15.39 0.27 -10.82
N GLU A 138 15.14 1.53 -11.16
CA GLU A 138 16.15 2.44 -11.72
C GLU A 138 16.94 3.18 -10.62
N GLN A 139 16.28 3.53 -9.51
CA GLN A 139 16.82 4.37 -8.45
C GLN A 139 17.14 3.58 -7.16
N GLY A 140 16.76 2.31 -7.09
CA GLY A 140 16.87 1.49 -5.88
C GLY A 140 15.66 1.62 -4.96
N MET A 141 15.69 0.91 -3.84
CA MET A 141 14.66 1.03 -2.81
C MET A 141 14.73 2.42 -2.18
N GLN A 142 13.56 3.03 -1.99
CA GLN A 142 13.41 4.39 -1.52
C GLN A 142 12.56 4.44 -0.27
N LYS A 143 12.87 5.37 0.61
CA LYS A 143 11.97 5.73 1.69
C LYS A 143 10.71 6.34 1.08
N ALA A 144 9.56 5.93 1.60
CA ALA A 144 8.27 6.41 1.15
C ALA A 144 7.32 6.59 2.33
N ALA A 145 6.35 7.50 2.15
CA ALA A 145 5.26 7.71 3.09
C ALA A 145 3.94 7.44 2.38
N ILE A 146 3.16 6.49 2.89
CA ILE A 146 1.84 6.11 2.39
C ILE A 146 0.77 6.68 3.34
N CYS A 147 -0.31 7.21 2.77
CA CYS A 147 -1.41 7.82 3.51
C CYS A 147 -2.76 7.29 3.01
N HIS A 148 -3.67 7.09 3.96
CA HIS A 148 -5.09 6.90 3.71
C HIS A 148 -5.90 7.80 4.66
N LYS A 149 -6.78 8.60 4.08
CA LYS A 149 -7.80 9.41 4.76
C LYS A 149 -9.11 9.35 3.99
N GLN A 150 -10.18 8.89 4.62
CA GLN A 150 -11.49 8.79 3.97
C GLN A 150 -12.05 10.15 3.53
N ASP A 151 -11.69 11.24 4.22
CA ASP A 151 -12.13 12.60 3.90
C ASP A 151 -11.40 13.21 2.68
N GLY A 152 -10.34 12.56 2.18
CA GLY A 152 -9.51 13.05 1.07
C GLY A 152 -8.66 14.28 1.39
N ASN A 153 -8.62 14.73 2.65
CA ASN A 153 -7.86 15.90 3.08
C ASN A 153 -6.38 15.53 3.36
N ILE A 154 -5.67 15.15 2.30
CA ILE A 154 -4.29 14.69 2.37
C ILE A 154 -3.35 15.90 2.28
N ASP A 155 -2.53 16.08 3.32
CA ASP A 155 -1.45 17.08 3.33
C ASP A 155 -0.25 16.53 2.56
N LEU A 156 -0.13 16.92 1.29
CA LEU A 156 0.91 16.43 0.38
C LEU A 156 2.31 16.91 0.79
N ASP A 157 2.41 18.13 1.32
CA ASP A 157 3.70 18.70 1.74
C ASP A 157 4.21 17.95 2.96
N ALA A 158 3.36 17.73 3.96
CA ALA A 158 3.71 16.91 5.12
C ALA A 158 4.08 15.46 4.73
N LEU A 159 3.40 14.89 3.72
CA LEU A 159 3.68 13.54 3.24
C LEU A 159 5.05 13.45 2.54
N ILE A 160 5.41 14.45 1.73
CA ILE A 160 6.74 14.53 1.12
C ILE A 160 7.82 14.66 2.19
N GLU A 161 7.64 15.53 3.19
CA GLU A 161 8.61 15.68 4.27
C GLU A 161 8.76 14.39 5.09
N ALA A 162 7.70 13.62 5.28
CA ALA A 162 7.77 12.32 5.94
C ALA A 162 8.54 11.26 5.12
N ALA A 163 8.51 11.37 3.78
CA ALA A 163 9.20 10.45 2.87
C ALA A 163 10.71 10.75 2.71
N ARG A 164 11.17 11.96 3.06
CA ARG A 164 12.59 12.33 3.08
C ARG A 164 13.31 11.75 4.30
#